data_AF-A0ABD2ID45-F1
#
_entry.id   AF-A0ABD2ID45-F1
#
_cell.length_a   1.000
_cell.length_b   1.000
_cell.length_c   1.000
_cell.angle_alpha   90.00
_cell.angle_beta   90.00
_cell.angle_gamma   90.00
#
_symmetry.space_group_name_H-M   'P 1'
#
loop_
_entity.id
_entity.type
_entity.pdbx_description
1 polymer ?
#
loop_
_entity_poly.entity_id
_entity_poly.type
_entity_poly.pdbx_seq_one_letter_code
_entity_poly.pdbx_strand_id
1 'polypeptide(L)'
;MPSLFFTVLVRFSPHSVPINLVIKTDSDRILEFSSRNIWPMIAKNILPFACSSTSHSFKSAPPTIAEGVPRARALCDVAPTVLYLMGLPKPEEMDGQNLLEGAIYINDSGLNTNSDRILETIFRNVWPMIVKHIRAIQLSATVFRRLRHFVPSILADCPSLRLINAYDYGFFAEFPADDSAAASDGQAMAKWLFTPLQNDVPKVFKCWLHWDDGNLASRIEGFKAAFSNASSPVNFIVVVRFPPSFAASVVPFDLTNELTHEQLTLKRIVINIGRFLLIRCPIERHAHNWANWEKEAIGWSFLDQWNRIDIRIS
;
A
#
# COMPACT_ATOMS: atom_id res chain seq x y z
N MET A 1 -15.01 -16.10 41.49
CA MET A 1 -14.16 -17.04 40.73
C MET A 1 -13.15 -16.22 39.94
N PRO A 2 -11.84 -16.50 39.99
CA PRO A 2 -10.88 -15.77 39.18
C PRO A 2 -11.01 -16.23 37.73
N SER A 3 -11.23 -15.28 36.83
CA SER A 3 -11.27 -15.49 35.38
C SER A 3 -9.86 -15.85 34.90
N LEU A 4 -9.65 -17.07 34.39
CA LEU A 4 -8.42 -17.39 33.66
C LEU A 4 -8.45 -16.68 32.31
N PHE A 5 -7.42 -15.88 32.03
CA PHE A 5 -7.21 -15.32 30.70
C PHE A 5 -6.33 -16.28 29.90
N PHE A 6 -6.69 -16.50 28.63
CA PHE A 6 -5.91 -17.32 27.71
C PHE A 6 -5.54 -16.47 26.50
N THR A 7 -4.25 -16.41 26.20
CA THR A 7 -3.73 -15.73 25.01
C THR A 7 -3.29 -16.78 24.00
N VAL A 8 -3.84 -16.73 22.79
CA VAL A 8 -3.45 -17.60 21.68
C VAL A 8 -2.36 -16.90 20.88
N LEU A 9 -1.18 -17.51 20.81
CA LEU A 9 -0.06 -17.01 20.02
C LEU A 9 0.16 -17.95 18.83
N VAL A 10 0.00 -17.44 17.61
CA VAL A 10 0.27 -18.20 16.39
C VAL A 10 1.74 -17.98 16.01
N ARG A 11 2.56 -19.02 16.15
CA ARG A 11 4.00 -18.97 15.86
C ARG A 11 4.26 -19.73 14.56
N PHE A 12 4.82 -19.05 13.57
CA PHE A 12 5.25 -19.69 12.32
C PHE A 12 6.70 -20.16 12.48
N SER A 13 6.94 -21.45 12.33
CA SER A 13 8.30 -22.04 12.27
C SER A 13 8.68 -22.24 10.80
N PRO A 14 9.92 -21.90 10.39
CA PRO A 14 10.32 -21.97 8.98
C PRO A 14 10.55 -23.41 8.47
N HIS A 15 10.54 -24.42 9.34
CA HIS A 15 10.74 -25.80 8.95
C HIS A 15 9.66 -26.68 9.59
N SER A 16 8.76 -27.21 8.75
CA SER A 16 7.62 -28.13 9.02
C SER A 16 6.23 -27.46 9.13
N VAL A 17 5.32 -27.82 8.22
CA VAL A 17 3.86 -27.68 8.38
C VAL A 17 3.44 -28.75 9.40
N PRO A 18 2.99 -28.36 10.61
CA PRO A 18 1.68 -27.73 10.81
C PRO A 18 1.71 -26.45 11.66
N ILE A 19 0.61 -25.70 11.61
CA ILE A 19 0.34 -24.57 12.50
C ILE A 19 0.20 -25.11 13.93
N ASN A 20 1.20 -24.88 14.78
CA ASN A 20 1.10 -25.21 16.20
C ASN A 20 0.36 -24.09 16.93
N LEU A 21 -0.83 -24.42 17.42
CA LEU A 21 -1.59 -23.53 18.29
C LEU A 21 -1.02 -23.62 19.70
N VAL A 22 -0.29 -22.60 20.15
CA VAL A 22 0.26 -22.54 21.51
C VAL A 22 -0.68 -21.69 22.37
N ILE A 23 -1.26 -22.32 23.40
CA ILE A 23 -2.10 -21.66 24.39
C ILE A 23 -1.23 -21.39 25.62
N LYS A 24 -1.04 -20.12 25.98
CA LYS A 24 -0.28 -19.73 27.16
C LYS A 24 -1.24 -19.34 28.29
N THR A 25 -0.99 -19.85 29.50
CA THR A 25 -1.74 -19.50 30.73
C THR A 25 -0.92 -18.57 31.62
N ASP A 26 -1.58 -17.88 32.55
CA ASP A 26 -1.02 -16.88 33.49
C ASP A 26 0.13 -17.37 34.41
N SER A 27 0.54 -18.64 34.30
CA SER A 27 1.57 -19.29 35.12
C SER A 27 2.86 -19.65 34.37
N ASP A 28 3.08 -19.10 33.17
CA ASP A 28 4.28 -19.34 32.32
C ASP A 28 4.54 -20.81 31.93
N ARG A 29 3.60 -21.73 32.19
CA ARG A 29 3.67 -23.10 31.69
C ARG A 29 3.24 -23.15 30.23
N ILE A 30 4.11 -23.67 29.37
CA ILE A 30 3.81 -24.02 27.99
C ILE A 30 3.18 -25.41 28.01
N LEU A 31 1.95 -25.53 27.52
CA LEU A 31 1.32 -26.82 27.30
C LEU A 31 1.39 -27.14 25.80
N GLU A 32 2.30 -28.03 25.43
CA GLU A 32 2.32 -28.64 24.10
C GLU A 32 1.36 -29.82 24.08
N PHE A 33 0.29 -29.72 23.29
CA PHE A 33 -0.70 -30.78 23.18
C PHE A 33 -0.57 -31.54 21.86
N SER A 34 -0.21 -32.83 21.97
CA SER A 34 -0.24 -33.80 20.88
C SER A 34 -1.66 -34.33 20.66
N SER A 35 -2.03 -34.54 19.40
CA SER A 35 -3.38 -34.67 18.83
C SER A 35 -4.24 -35.87 19.28
N ARG A 36 -3.89 -36.63 20.32
CA ARG A 36 -4.59 -37.88 20.66
C ARG A 36 -5.61 -37.84 21.81
N ASN A 37 -5.74 -36.76 22.59
CA ASN A 37 -6.52 -36.83 23.85
C ASN A 37 -7.67 -35.81 24.05
N ILE A 38 -8.13 -35.07 23.03
CA ILE A 38 -9.02 -33.89 23.28
C ILE A 38 -10.49 -34.12 22.89
N TRP A 39 -10.91 -35.25 22.34
CA TRP A 39 -12.29 -35.32 21.83
C TRP A 39 -13.44 -35.38 22.86
N PRO A 40 -13.30 -35.93 24.10
CA PRO A 40 -14.46 -35.99 25.00
C PRO A 40 -14.68 -34.79 25.94
N MET A 41 -13.81 -33.76 25.97
CA MET A 41 -13.81 -32.75 27.05
C MET A 41 -14.04 -31.28 26.63
N ILE A 42 -14.40 -31.01 25.37
CA ILE A 42 -14.75 -29.64 24.96
C ILE A 42 -16.22 -29.38 25.31
N ALA A 43 -16.45 -28.89 26.53
CA ALA A 43 -17.68 -28.17 26.86
C ALA A 43 -17.92 -27.04 25.85
N LYS A 44 -19.19 -26.68 25.60
CA LYS A 44 -19.66 -25.60 24.70
C LYS A 44 -19.18 -24.20 25.13
N ASN A 45 -17.88 -24.01 25.30
CA ASN A 45 -17.28 -22.77 25.75
C ASN A 45 -17.01 -21.89 24.54
N ILE A 46 -17.47 -20.65 24.62
CA ILE A 46 -17.13 -19.61 23.64
C ILE A 46 -15.64 -19.31 23.80
N LEU A 47 -14.88 -19.38 22.71
CA LEU A 47 -13.46 -19.05 22.70
C LEU A 47 -13.27 -17.54 22.50
N PRO A 48 -12.35 -16.90 23.25
CA PRO A 48 -12.02 -15.51 22.99
C PRO A 48 -11.32 -15.37 21.63
N PHE A 49 -11.71 -14.34 20.88
CA PHE A 49 -11.05 -13.95 19.64
C PHE A 49 -10.74 -12.46 19.73
N ALA A 50 -9.45 -12.11 19.64
CA ALA A 50 -8.98 -10.75 19.82
C ALA A 50 -8.25 -10.26 18.57
N CYS A 51 -8.41 -8.98 18.27
CA CYS A 51 -7.65 -8.27 17.24
C CYS A 51 -6.94 -7.11 17.93
N SER A 52 -5.61 -7.07 17.88
CA SER A 52 -4.80 -6.00 18.49
C SER A 52 -4.65 -4.76 17.59
N SER A 53 -5.29 -4.77 16.43
CA SER A 53 -5.24 -3.66 15.47
C SER A 53 -6.06 -2.49 16.00
N THR A 54 -5.44 -1.33 16.17
CA THR A 54 -6.15 -0.09 16.57
C THR A 54 -7.07 0.45 15.47
N SER A 55 -6.89 -0.06 14.25
CA SER A 55 -7.62 0.34 13.06
C SER A 55 -8.70 -0.61 12.57
N HIS A 56 -8.86 -1.76 13.24
CA HIS A 56 -9.90 -2.71 12.91
C HIS A 56 -10.75 -2.98 14.15
N SER A 57 -12.05 -2.85 14.00
CA SER A 57 -13.02 -3.26 15.00
C SER A 57 -13.73 -4.52 14.55
N PHE A 58 -14.23 -5.29 15.51
CA PHE A 58 -15.19 -6.33 15.19
C PHE A 58 -16.49 -5.67 14.71
N LYS A 59 -16.97 -6.14 13.56
CA LYS A 59 -18.29 -5.76 13.04
C LYS A 59 -19.33 -5.97 14.13
N SER A 60 -20.15 -4.95 14.34
CA SER A 60 -21.31 -5.02 15.23
C SER A 60 -22.33 -6.05 14.74
N ALA A 61 -22.51 -6.14 13.41
CA ALA A 61 -23.39 -7.12 12.80
C ALA A 61 -22.78 -8.54 12.84
N PRO A 62 -23.58 -9.57 13.19
CA PRO A 62 -23.15 -10.96 13.12
C PRO A 62 -23.02 -11.45 11.66
N PRO A 63 -22.21 -12.49 11.40
CA PRO A 63 -22.21 -13.19 10.11
C PRO A 63 -23.59 -13.71 9.75
N THR A 64 -23.84 -13.92 8.45
CA THR A 64 -25.08 -14.51 7.95
C THR A 64 -24.84 -15.87 7.28
N ILE A 65 -25.89 -16.68 7.17
CA ILE A 65 -25.93 -17.83 6.24
C ILE A 65 -26.45 -17.38 4.87
N ALA A 66 -26.48 -18.29 3.89
CA ALA A 66 -26.83 -18.01 2.49
C ALA A 66 -28.20 -17.32 2.33
N GLU A 67 -29.12 -17.59 3.24
CA GLU A 67 -30.48 -17.04 3.28
C GLU A 67 -30.55 -15.65 3.94
N GLY A 68 -29.41 -15.05 4.28
CA GLY A 68 -29.32 -13.74 4.95
C GLY A 68 -29.65 -13.79 6.44
N VAL A 69 -29.87 -14.98 7.01
CA VAL A 69 -30.20 -15.14 8.43
C VAL A 69 -28.93 -14.97 9.29
N PRO A 70 -28.96 -14.11 10.32
CA PRO A 70 -27.86 -13.97 11.28
C PRO A 70 -27.48 -15.30 11.95
N ARG A 71 -26.18 -15.56 12.07
CA ARG A 71 -25.64 -16.70 12.84
C ARG A 71 -24.57 -16.23 13.84
N ALA A 72 -24.31 -17.08 14.84
CA ALA A 72 -23.20 -16.84 15.75
C ALA A 72 -21.86 -16.83 15.00
N ARG A 73 -20.92 -16.03 15.51
CA ARG A 73 -19.52 -16.07 15.08
C ARG A 73 -18.94 -17.44 15.43
N ALA A 74 -18.21 -18.03 14.50
CA ALA A 74 -17.68 -19.39 14.61
C ALA A 74 -16.22 -19.44 14.14
N LEU A 75 -15.55 -20.58 14.39
CA LEU A 75 -14.14 -20.74 14.04
C LEU A 75 -13.88 -20.62 12.52
N CYS A 76 -14.86 -21.00 11.68
CA CYS A 76 -14.76 -20.84 10.23
C CYS A 76 -14.62 -19.37 9.78
N ASP A 77 -15.01 -18.41 10.62
CA ASP A 77 -14.89 -16.98 10.33
C ASP A 77 -13.45 -16.44 10.50
N VAL A 78 -12.57 -17.17 11.19
CA VAL A 78 -11.22 -16.72 11.50
C VAL A 78 -10.36 -16.62 10.23
N ALA A 79 -10.36 -17.63 9.37
CA ALA A 79 -9.55 -17.62 8.15
C ALA A 79 -9.96 -16.48 7.18
N PRO A 80 -11.25 -16.25 6.87
CA PRO A 80 -11.69 -15.08 6.12
C PRO A 80 -11.33 -13.75 6.79
N THR A 81 -11.37 -13.69 8.12
CA THR A 81 -10.97 -12.48 8.87
C THR A 81 -9.46 -12.21 8.74
N VAL A 82 -8.64 -13.26 8.77
CA VAL A 82 -7.19 -13.14 8.53
C VAL A 82 -6.91 -12.73 7.09
N LEU A 83 -7.58 -13.33 6.11
CA LEU A 83 -7.46 -12.93 4.69
C LEU A 83 -7.83 -11.47 4.49
N TYR A 84 -8.89 -11.01 5.15
CA TYR A 84 -9.28 -9.61 5.15
C TYR A 84 -8.21 -8.69 5.76
N LEU A 85 -7.65 -9.06 6.91
CA LEU A 85 -6.53 -8.33 7.53
C LEU A 85 -5.28 -8.30 6.65
N MET A 86 -5.10 -9.29 5.77
CA MET A 86 -4.00 -9.38 4.81
C MET A 86 -4.31 -8.70 3.47
N GLY A 87 -5.55 -8.24 3.25
CA GLY A 87 -5.96 -7.62 1.99
C GLY A 87 -6.07 -8.62 0.85
N LEU A 88 -6.27 -9.89 1.18
CA LEU A 88 -6.41 -10.98 0.23
C LEU A 88 -7.89 -11.30 -0.04
N PRO A 89 -8.23 -11.71 -1.27
CA PRO A 89 -9.59 -12.14 -1.58
C PRO A 89 -9.93 -13.42 -0.81
N LYS A 90 -11.17 -13.52 -0.32
CA LYS A 90 -11.71 -14.75 0.28
C LYS A 90 -12.08 -15.75 -0.84
N PRO A 91 -11.56 -16.99 -0.83
CA PRO A 91 -12.00 -18.04 -1.76
C PRO A 91 -13.50 -18.34 -1.65
N GLU A 92 -14.09 -18.87 -2.73
CA GLU A 92 -15.52 -19.23 -2.79
C GLU A 92 -15.84 -20.42 -1.88
N GLU A 93 -14.87 -21.33 -1.69
CA GLU A 93 -14.98 -22.53 -0.86
C GLU A 93 -14.99 -22.23 0.64
N MET A 94 -14.60 -21.01 1.04
CA MET A 94 -14.69 -20.58 2.44
C MET A 94 -16.09 -20.07 2.75
N ASP A 95 -16.82 -20.82 3.57
CA ASP A 95 -18.17 -20.52 4.06
C ASP A 95 -18.19 -19.48 5.21
N GLY A 96 -17.04 -19.25 5.84
CA GLY A 96 -16.87 -18.23 6.87
C GLY A 96 -16.95 -16.80 6.33
N GLN A 97 -17.22 -15.83 7.21
CA GLN A 97 -17.25 -14.42 6.89
C GLN A 97 -16.19 -13.65 7.67
N ASN A 98 -15.64 -12.60 7.07
CA ASN A 98 -14.76 -11.68 7.80
C ASN A 98 -15.53 -10.95 8.91
N LEU A 99 -15.00 -11.03 10.13
CA LEU A 99 -15.56 -10.46 11.35
C LEU A 99 -15.13 -9.02 11.64
N LEU A 100 -14.16 -8.49 10.90
CA LEU A 100 -13.59 -7.17 11.13
C LEU A 100 -14.05 -6.15 10.10
N GLU A 101 -14.09 -4.90 10.49
CA GLU A 101 -14.23 -3.74 9.61
C GLU A 101 -13.05 -2.80 9.85
N GLY A 102 -12.54 -2.17 8.78
CA GLY A 102 -11.38 -1.27 8.84
C GLY A 102 -10.56 -1.26 7.55
N ALA A 103 -9.45 -0.52 7.55
CA ALA A 103 -8.42 -0.60 6.51
C ALA A 103 -7.15 -1.23 7.12
N ILE A 104 -6.24 -1.75 6.29
CA ILE A 104 -4.97 -2.31 6.76
C ILE A 104 -4.01 -1.15 7.03
N TYR A 105 -3.64 -0.99 8.31
CA TYR A 105 -2.65 -0.02 8.76
C TYR A 105 -1.44 -0.78 9.27
N ILE A 106 -0.30 -0.59 8.62
CA ILE A 106 0.99 -0.97 9.18
C ILE A 106 1.50 0.27 9.92
N ASN A 107 1.18 0.37 11.21
CA ASN A 107 1.73 1.39 12.11
C ASN A 107 2.89 0.77 12.88
N ASP A 108 4.10 1.28 12.64
CA ASP A 108 5.23 1.08 13.55
C ASP A 108 5.31 2.31 14.46
N SER A 109 4.33 2.43 15.36
CA SER A 109 4.38 3.43 16.42
C SER A 109 5.18 2.90 17.61
N GLY A 110 6.50 2.88 17.43
CA GLY A 110 7.50 2.74 18.47
C GLY A 110 8.03 1.33 18.64
N LEU A 111 9.16 1.00 18.00
CA LEU A 111 10.15 0.04 18.49
C LEU A 111 11.53 0.29 17.83
N ASN A 112 12.50 0.61 18.68
CA ASN A 112 13.93 0.74 18.39
C ASN A 112 14.50 -0.59 17.83
N THR A 113 15.26 -0.57 16.72
CA THR A 113 15.99 -1.68 16.03
C THR A 113 15.26 -3.01 15.69
N ASN A 114 14.19 -3.38 16.41
CA ASN A 114 13.36 -4.55 16.12
C ASN A 114 12.38 -4.30 14.96
N SER A 115 12.08 -3.04 14.66
CA SER A 115 11.25 -2.62 13.53
C SER A 115 11.81 -3.06 12.20
N ASP A 116 13.12 -2.93 11.99
CA ASP A 116 13.79 -3.34 10.74
C ASP A 116 13.70 -4.84 10.50
N ARG A 117 13.83 -5.68 11.53
CA ARG A 117 13.65 -7.14 11.42
C ARG A 117 12.20 -7.53 11.14
N ILE A 118 11.24 -6.83 11.74
CA ILE A 118 9.81 -7.06 11.50
C ILE A 118 9.44 -6.64 10.08
N LEU A 119 9.88 -5.46 9.64
CA LEU A 119 9.72 -4.98 8.27
C LEU A 119 10.37 -5.96 7.31
N GLU A 120 11.61 -6.34 7.51
CA GLU A 120 12.29 -7.35 6.70
C GLU A 120 11.50 -8.66 6.63
N THR A 121 10.96 -9.14 7.75
CA THR A 121 10.16 -10.37 7.80
C THR A 121 8.85 -10.21 7.02
N ILE A 122 8.15 -9.09 7.15
CA ILE A 122 6.93 -8.78 6.41
C ILE A 122 7.25 -8.66 4.91
N PHE A 123 8.31 -7.94 4.53
CA PHE A 123 8.68 -7.73 3.14
C PHE A 123 9.25 -8.98 2.46
N ARG A 124 9.91 -9.88 3.20
CA ARG A 124 10.38 -11.14 2.63
C ARG A 124 9.27 -12.18 2.52
N ASN A 125 8.38 -12.28 3.51
CA ASN A 125 7.42 -13.40 3.58
C ASN A 125 6.00 -13.03 3.17
N VAL A 126 5.54 -11.82 3.48
CA VAL A 126 4.15 -11.39 3.25
C VAL A 126 4.04 -10.61 1.95
N TRP A 127 4.99 -9.71 1.65
CA TRP A 127 4.94 -8.88 0.45
C TRP A 127 4.75 -9.67 -0.84
N PRO A 128 5.50 -10.77 -1.13
CA PRO A 128 5.30 -11.52 -2.38
C PRO A 128 3.87 -12.07 -2.55
N MET A 129 3.15 -12.29 -1.44
CA MET A 129 1.78 -12.80 -1.46
C MET A 129 0.76 -11.73 -1.83
N ILE A 130 1.00 -10.48 -1.40
CA ILE A 130 0.05 -9.37 -1.53
C ILE A 130 0.40 -8.45 -2.72
N VAL A 131 1.66 -8.40 -3.15
CA VAL A 131 2.21 -7.41 -4.08
C VAL A 131 1.46 -7.33 -5.42
N LYS A 132 1.00 -8.48 -5.93
CA LYS A 132 0.22 -8.59 -7.16
C LYS A 132 -1.16 -7.92 -7.09
N HIS A 133 -1.69 -7.70 -5.89
CA HIS A 133 -3.03 -7.18 -5.65
C HIS A 133 -3.03 -5.74 -5.12
N ILE A 134 -1.87 -5.19 -4.75
CA ILE A 134 -1.76 -3.81 -4.28
C ILE A 134 -1.98 -2.86 -5.45
N ARG A 135 -2.95 -1.96 -5.31
CA ARG A 135 -3.24 -0.90 -6.29
C ARG A 135 -2.84 0.48 -5.81
N ALA A 136 -2.78 0.68 -4.50
CA ALA A 136 -2.45 1.96 -3.88
C ALA A 136 -1.58 1.77 -2.64
N ILE A 137 -0.54 2.59 -2.51
CA ILE A 137 0.30 2.66 -1.31
C ILE A 137 0.40 4.11 -0.85
N GLN A 138 0.28 4.32 0.45
CA GLN A 138 0.70 5.57 1.09
C GLN A 138 1.92 5.28 1.96
N LEU A 139 2.95 6.10 1.78
CA LEU A 139 4.25 5.90 2.41
C LEU A 139 4.99 7.23 2.54
N SER A 140 5.86 7.35 3.54
CA SER A 140 6.81 8.47 3.64
C SER A 140 8.09 8.15 2.87
N ALA A 141 8.87 9.14 2.48
CA ALA A 141 10.22 9.00 1.93
C ALA A 141 11.10 8.14 2.85
N THR A 142 10.97 8.33 4.17
CA THR A 142 11.74 7.57 5.15
C THR A 142 11.36 6.09 5.14
N VAL A 143 10.05 5.79 5.10
CA VAL A 143 9.55 4.42 4.94
C VAL A 143 10.08 3.86 3.63
N PHE A 144 9.89 4.57 2.52
CA PHE A 144 10.31 4.13 1.19
C PHE A 144 11.77 3.71 1.15
N ARG A 145 12.66 4.56 1.69
CA ARG A 145 14.10 4.32 1.75
C ARG A 145 14.43 3.04 2.50
N ARG A 146 13.78 2.83 3.66
CA ARG A 146 13.94 1.60 4.43
C ARG A 146 13.46 0.39 3.65
N LEU A 147 12.32 0.50 2.96
CA LEU A 147 11.81 -0.61 2.14
C LEU A 147 12.78 -0.97 1.02
N ARG A 148 13.31 0.04 0.32
CA ARG A 148 14.31 -0.15 -0.73
C ARG A 148 15.61 -0.73 -0.24
N HIS A 149 15.97 -0.52 1.03
CA HIS A 149 17.14 -1.16 1.63
C HIS A 149 16.98 -2.70 1.66
N PHE A 150 15.77 -3.21 1.89
CA PHE A 150 15.49 -4.65 1.91
C PHE A 150 15.18 -5.20 0.52
N VAL A 151 14.39 -4.46 -0.27
CA VAL A 151 13.92 -4.85 -1.59
C VAL A 151 14.05 -3.64 -2.53
N PRO A 152 15.20 -3.46 -3.21
CA PRO A 152 15.45 -2.29 -4.05
C PRO A 152 14.39 -2.04 -5.13
N SER A 153 13.89 -3.13 -5.72
CA SER A 153 12.89 -3.18 -6.80
C SER A 153 11.43 -3.11 -6.32
N ILE A 154 11.18 -2.76 -5.07
CA ILE A 154 9.85 -2.90 -4.43
C ILE A 154 8.68 -2.35 -5.24
N LEU A 155 8.85 -1.22 -5.94
CA LEU A 155 7.80 -0.64 -6.79
C LEU A 155 7.63 -1.38 -8.12
N ALA A 156 8.73 -1.88 -8.70
CA ALA A 156 8.73 -2.65 -9.93
C ALA A 156 8.06 -4.02 -9.71
N ASP A 157 8.20 -4.59 -8.51
CA ASP A 157 7.58 -5.85 -8.10
C ASP A 157 6.06 -5.76 -7.92
N CYS A 158 5.47 -4.55 -7.98
CA CYS A 158 4.03 -4.30 -7.92
C CYS A 158 3.41 -4.05 -9.30
N PRO A 159 3.04 -5.09 -10.07
CA PRO A 159 2.50 -4.92 -11.43
C PRO A 159 1.14 -4.19 -11.45
N SER A 160 0.37 -4.27 -10.36
CA SER A 160 -0.95 -3.63 -10.24
C SER A 160 -0.90 -2.25 -9.57
N LEU A 161 0.28 -1.78 -9.12
CA LEU A 161 0.39 -0.53 -8.39
C LEU A 161 0.13 0.65 -9.32
N ARG A 162 -0.98 1.31 -9.07
CA ARG A 162 -1.45 2.48 -9.81
C ARG A 162 -1.19 3.77 -9.05
N LEU A 163 -1.39 3.79 -7.74
CA LEU A 163 -1.33 5.00 -6.92
C LEU A 163 -0.23 4.94 -5.86
N ILE A 164 0.62 5.96 -5.83
CA ILE A 164 1.50 6.24 -4.69
C ILE A 164 1.13 7.61 -4.12
N ASN A 165 0.82 7.64 -2.83
CA ASN A 165 0.59 8.86 -2.08
C ASN A 165 1.73 9.09 -1.08
N ALA A 166 2.62 10.02 -1.39
CA ALA A 166 3.67 10.42 -0.48
C ALA A 166 3.19 11.55 0.42
N TYR A 167 3.15 11.28 1.72
CA TYR A 167 2.57 12.19 2.71
C TYR A 167 3.61 13.07 3.42
N ASP A 168 4.90 12.82 3.23
CA ASP A 168 5.98 13.66 3.73
C ASP A 168 6.59 14.54 2.64
N TYR A 169 7.34 15.55 3.07
CA TYR A 169 7.94 16.53 2.17
C TYR A 169 9.24 16.00 1.57
N GLY A 170 9.51 16.35 0.31
CA GLY A 170 10.82 16.16 -0.32
C GLY A 170 10.98 14.83 -1.10
N PHE A 171 9.92 14.07 -1.25
CA PHE A 171 9.91 12.87 -2.10
C PHE A 171 9.43 13.19 -3.51
N PHE A 172 10.33 13.19 -4.48
CA PHE A 172 10.02 13.46 -5.89
C PHE A 172 10.90 12.63 -6.82
N ALA A 173 10.41 12.44 -8.05
CA ALA A 173 11.12 11.68 -9.07
C ALA A 173 12.42 12.39 -9.49
N GLU A 174 13.47 11.61 -9.74
CA GLU A 174 14.80 12.06 -10.12
C GLU A 174 15.29 11.24 -11.33
N PHE A 175 16.10 11.86 -12.18
CA PHE A 175 16.59 11.24 -13.41
C PHE A 175 18.12 11.18 -13.42
N PRO A 176 18.73 10.16 -14.06
CA PRO A 176 18.11 9.09 -14.85
C PRO A 176 17.34 8.07 -14.01
N ALA A 177 16.28 7.51 -14.58
CA ALA A 177 15.44 6.52 -13.92
C ALA A 177 16.17 5.19 -13.71
N ASP A 178 16.29 4.75 -12.45
CA ASP A 178 16.98 3.52 -12.04
C ASP A 178 16.37 3.01 -10.73
N ASP A 179 16.24 1.70 -10.58
CA ASP A 179 15.74 1.02 -9.39
C ASP A 179 16.78 0.08 -8.76
N SER A 180 18.03 0.11 -9.25
CA SER A 180 19.16 -0.63 -8.67
C SER A 180 19.37 -0.30 -7.18
N ALA A 181 20.10 -1.16 -6.47
CA ALA A 181 20.42 -0.96 -5.06
C ALA A 181 21.23 0.34 -4.79
N ALA A 182 21.93 0.86 -5.80
CA ALA A 182 22.68 2.11 -5.72
C ALA A 182 21.84 3.35 -6.08
N ALA A 183 20.66 3.17 -6.69
CA ALA A 183 19.83 4.27 -7.17
C ALA A 183 19.16 5.03 -6.03
N SER A 184 19.02 6.35 -6.19
CA SER A 184 18.30 7.20 -5.25
C SER A 184 16.81 6.85 -5.18
N ASP A 185 16.15 7.20 -4.07
CA ASP A 185 14.71 7.05 -3.90
C ASP A 185 13.92 7.72 -5.03
N GLY A 186 14.39 8.87 -5.50
CA GLY A 186 13.79 9.60 -6.62
C GLY A 186 13.99 8.89 -7.96
N GLN A 187 15.14 8.27 -8.18
CA GLN A 187 15.40 7.49 -9.40
C GLN A 187 14.48 6.29 -9.50
N ALA A 188 14.25 5.59 -8.39
CA ALA A 188 13.33 4.45 -8.36
C ALA A 188 11.88 4.87 -8.59
N MET A 189 11.48 6.03 -8.04
CA MET A 189 10.18 6.63 -8.33
C MET A 189 10.03 6.97 -9.82
N ALA A 190 11.06 7.56 -10.44
CA ALA A 190 11.06 7.85 -11.86
C ALA A 190 10.97 6.56 -12.70
N LYS A 191 11.69 5.51 -12.31
CA LYS A 191 11.62 4.18 -12.95
C LYS A 191 10.22 3.60 -12.90
N TRP A 192 9.56 3.64 -11.74
CA TRP A 192 8.18 3.19 -11.60
C TRP A 192 7.22 4.01 -12.47
N LEU A 193 7.32 5.35 -12.47
CA LEU A 193 6.50 6.24 -13.29
C LEU A 193 6.65 5.98 -14.78
N PHE A 194 7.88 5.71 -15.25
CA PHE A 194 8.23 5.50 -16.67
C PHE A 194 8.17 4.04 -17.11
N THR A 195 7.62 3.16 -16.28
CA THR A 195 7.29 1.79 -16.69
C THR A 195 5.80 1.74 -17.08
N PRO A 196 5.42 1.12 -18.21
CA PRO A 196 4.01 0.97 -18.57
C PRO A 196 3.20 0.23 -17.49
N LEU A 197 1.93 0.60 -17.31
CA LEU A 197 0.96 -0.18 -16.54
C LEU A 197 0.12 -1.02 -17.52
N GLN A 198 -0.15 -2.28 -17.20
CA GLN A 198 -1.10 -3.07 -17.98
C GLN A 198 -2.49 -2.41 -17.88
N ASN A 199 -3.13 -2.12 -19.02
CA ASN A 199 -4.50 -1.57 -19.18
C ASN A 199 -4.66 -0.07 -19.49
N ASP A 200 -3.63 0.64 -19.94
CA ASP A 200 -3.68 2.07 -20.38
C ASP A 200 -4.17 3.10 -19.35
N VAL A 201 -4.47 2.66 -18.13
CA VAL A 201 -4.85 3.53 -17.02
C VAL A 201 -3.60 4.28 -16.51
N PRO A 202 -3.67 5.60 -16.27
CA PRO A 202 -2.53 6.32 -15.78
C PRO A 202 -2.15 5.89 -14.35
N LYS A 203 -0.84 5.73 -14.14
CA LYS A 203 -0.26 5.76 -12.80
C LYS A 203 -0.47 7.14 -12.19
N VAL A 204 -0.61 7.20 -10.88
CA VAL A 204 -0.78 8.45 -10.16
C VAL A 204 0.19 8.54 -9.01
N PHE A 205 0.94 9.62 -8.99
CA PHE A 205 1.87 9.94 -7.91
C PHE A 205 1.46 11.24 -7.26
N LYS A 206 1.20 11.22 -5.96
CA LYS A 206 0.95 12.41 -5.17
C LYS A 206 2.15 12.69 -4.28
N CYS A 207 2.65 13.91 -4.31
CA CYS A 207 3.83 14.30 -3.54
C CYS A 207 3.78 15.76 -3.12
N TRP A 208 4.40 16.05 -1.97
CA TRP A 208 4.55 17.39 -1.44
C TRP A 208 6.04 17.73 -1.36
N LEU A 209 6.40 18.91 -1.84
CA LEU A 209 7.80 19.32 -1.89
C LEU A 209 8.15 20.26 -0.74
N HIS A 210 9.38 20.11 -0.25
CA HIS A 210 9.92 20.96 0.82
C HIS A 210 10.34 22.32 0.24
N TRP A 211 10.41 23.33 1.11
CA TRP A 211 10.77 24.70 0.75
C TRP A 211 12.23 24.85 0.28
N ASP A 212 13.07 23.86 0.58
CA ASP A 212 14.49 23.80 0.25
C ASP A 212 14.83 22.70 -0.77
N ASP A 213 13.87 22.28 -1.60
CA ASP A 213 14.16 21.35 -2.71
C ASP A 213 14.83 22.12 -3.86
N GLY A 214 16.10 22.49 -3.65
CA GLY A 214 16.92 23.25 -4.61
C GLY A 214 17.16 22.55 -5.94
N ASN A 215 16.79 21.26 -6.05
CA ASN A 215 17.00 20.46 -7.26
C ASN A 215 15.73 20.33 -8.12
N LEU A 216 14.64 20.98 -7.75
CA LEU A 216 13.35 20.81 -8.44
C LEU A 216 13.40 21.23 -9.91
N ALA A 217 14.07 22.33 -10.25
CA ALA A 217 14.22 22.75 -11.65
C ALA A 217 14.92 21.67 -12.48
N SER A 218 16.00 21.07 -11.95
CA SER A 218 16.69 19.95 -12.59
C SER A 218 15.78 18.72 -12.73
N ARG A 219 14.98 18.39 -11.70
CA ARG A 219 14.04 17.26 -11.76
C ARG A 219 12.97 17.46 -12.83
N ILE A 220 12.44 18.68 -12.99
CA ILE A 220 11.50 19.03 -14.06
C ILE A 220 12.16 18.93 -15.43
N GLU A 221 13.38 19.43 -15.60
CA GLU A 221 14.12 19.25 -16.85
C GLU A 221 14.43 17.77 -17.13
N GLY A 222 14.68 16.98 -16.09
CA GLY A 222 14.80 15.52 -16.17
C GLY A 222 13.54 14.86 -16.72
N PHE A 223 12.35 15.29 -16.28
CA PHE A 223 11.08 14.83 -16.86
C PHE A 223 10.98 15.15 -18.36
N LYS A 224 11.31 16.38 -18.76
CA LYS A 224 11.26 16.79 -20.17
C LYS A 224 12.23 15.97 -21.01
N ALA A 225 13.48 15.84 -20.57
CA ALA A 225 14.50 15.07 -21.26
C ALA A 225 14.14 13.58 -21.37
N ALA A 226 13.67 12.97 -20.28
CA ALA A 226 13.23 11.58 -20.28
C ALA A 226 12.00 11.35 -21.18
N PHE A 227 11.08 12.31 -21.23
CA PHE A 227 9.93 12.27 -22.12
C PHE A 227 10.34 12.39 -23.59
N SER A 228 11.20 13.35 -23.94
CA SER A 228 11.69 13.53 -25.31
C SER A 228 12.47 12.32 -25.83
N ASN A 229 13.20 11.63 -24.97
CA ASN A 229 13.99 10.45 -25.32
C ASN A 229 13.21 9.12 -25.22
N ALA A 230 11.93 9.15 -24.82
CA ALA A 230 11.16 7.93 -24.66
C ALA A 230 10.84 7.29 -26.02
N SER A 231 10.97 5.96 -26.08
CA SER A 231 10.65 5.15 -27.27
C SER A 231 9.39 4.29 -27.09
N SER A 232 8.75 4.35 -25.92
CA SER A 232 7.54 3.59 -25.59
C SER A 232 6.53 4.48 -24.86
N PRO A 233 5.24 4.32 -25.12
CA PRO A 233 4.20 5.10 -24.47
C PRO A 233 4.02 4.69 -23.00
N VAL A 234 3.76 5.68 -22.13
CA VAL A 234 3.50 5.53 -20.70
C VAL A 234 2.55 6.63 -20.22
N ASN A 235 1.50 6.24 -19.51
CA ASN A 235 0.50 7.17 -18.96
C ASN A 235 0.73 7.41 -17.47
N PHE A 236 0.85 8.67 -17.06
CA PHE A 236 0.86 9.02 -15.64
C PHE A 236 0.32 10.43 -15.36
N ILE A 237 -0.11 10.61 -14.11
CA ILE A 237 -0.53 11.89 -13.52
C ILE A 237 0.27 12.09 -12.23
N VAL A 238 1.09 13.12 -12.16
CA VAL A 238 1.74 13.54 -10.93
C VAL A 238 1.01 14.76 -10.37
N VAL A 239 0.48 14.62 -9.17
CA VAL A 239 -0.08 15.71 -8.38
C VAL A 239 1.01 16.20 -7.44
N VAL A 240 1.56 17.38 -7.74
CA VAL A 240 2.65 17.96 -6.95
C VAL A 240 2.17 19.23 -6.26
N ARG A 241 2.53 19.36 -4.98
CA ARG A 241 2.36 20.61 -4.23
C ARG A 241 3.72 21.27 -4.07
N PHE A 242 3.91 22.38 -4.76
CA PHE A 242 5.08 23.24 -4.58
C PHE A 242 4.91 24.16 -3.36
N PRO A 243 6.01 24.49 -2.67
CA PRO A 243 6.04 25.59 -1.70
C PRO A 243 5.57 26.89 -2.35
N PRO A 244 4.86 27.79 -1.64
CA PRO A 244 4.35 29.03 -2.21
C PRO A 244 5.41 29.91 -2.90
N SER A 245 6.62 29.99 -2.31
CA SER A 245 7.76 30.74 -2.87
C SER A 245 8.19 30.22 -4.23
N PHE A 246 8.21 28.91 -4.43
CA PHE A 246 8.60 28.27 -5.67
C PHE A 246 7.44 28.18 -6.67
N ALA A 247 6.21 28.03 -6.18
CA ALA A 247 5.03 27.95 -7.01
C ALA A 247 4.90 29.17 -7.93
N ALA A 248 5.35 30.36 -7.51
CA ALA A 248 5.34 31.56 -8.35
C ALA A 248 6.28 31.48 -9.56
N SER A 249 7.43 30.81 -9.43
CA SER A 249 8.45 30.69 -10.48
C SER A 249 8.25 29.49 -11.42
N VAL A 250 7.39 28.53 -11.06
CA VAL A 250 7.09 27.39 -11.93
C VAL A 250 6.22 27.82 -13.12
N VAL A 251 6.80 27.70 -14.31
CA VAL A 251 6.16 28.00 -15.59
C VAL A 251 5.48 26.73 -16.13
N PRO A 252 4.15 26.74 -16.34
CA PRO A 252 3.45 25.68 -17.06
C PRO A 252 4.04 25.43 -18.46
N PHE A 253 3.95 24.21 -18.96
CA PHE A 253 4.42 23.87 -20.30
C PHE A 253 3.61 22.72 -20.90
N ASP A 254 3.69 22.61 -22.23
CA ASP A 254 3.14 21.52 -23.02
C ASP A 254 4.21 21.08 -24.01
N LEU A 255 4.53 19.78 -24.02
CA LEU A 255 5.48 19.16 -24.94
C LEU A 255 4.79 18.01 -25.67
N THR A 256 5.12 17.81 -26.94
CA THR A 256 4.71 16.62 -27.70
C THR A 256 5.92 15.74 -27.97
N ASN A 257 5.69 14.43 -28.02
CA ASN A 257 6.64 13.45 -28.52
C ASN A 257 5.98 12.75 -29.70
N GLU A 258 6.42 13.11 -30.91
CA GLU A 258 5.87 12.56 -32.16
C GLU A 258 6.19 11.07 -32.34
N LEU A 259 7.26 10.55 -31.71
CA LEU A 259 7.63 9.14 -31.80
C LEU A 259 6.67 8.25 -31.00
N THR A 260 6.24 8.70 -29.83
CA THR A 260 5.30 7.94 -28.98
C THR A 260 3.84 8.37 -29.16
N HIS A 261 3.58 9.43 -29.93
CA HIS A 261 2.27 10.08 -30.06
C HIS A 261 1.68 10.51 -28.70
N GLU A 262 2.53 11.03 -27.82
CA GLU A 262 2.15 11.47 -26.48
C GLU A 262 2.42 12.96 -26.26
N GLN A 263 1.84 13.49 -25.20
CA GLN A 263 2.14 14.81 -24.67
C GLN A 263 2.56 14.75 -23.20
N LEU A 264 3.40 15.70 -22.79
CA LEU A 264 3.74 15.98 -21.40
C LEU A 264 3.34 17.42 -21.07
N THR A 265 2.38 17.57 -20.17
CA THR A 265 1.82 18.87 -19.76
C THR A 265 2.09 19.11 -18.28
N LEU A 266 2.68 20.25 -17.92
CA LEU A 266 2.65 20.78 -16.57
C LEU A 266 1.65 21.93 -16.51
N LYS A 267 0.59 21.80 -15.71
CA LYS A 267 -0.43 22.86 -15.54
C LYS A 267 -0.71 23.14 -14.06
N ARG A 268 -0.98 24.41 -13.76
CA ARG A 268 -1.36 24.85 -12.41
C ARG A 268 -2.85 24.57 -12.19
N ILE A 269 -3.22 23.95 -11.07
CA ILE A 269 -4.63 23.63 -10.75
C ILE A 269 -5.21 24.48 -9.62
N VAL A 270 -4.41 24.89 -8.63
CA VAL A 270 -4.88 25.82 -7.58
C VAL A 270 -3.76 26.77 -7.19
N ILE A 271 -3.97 28.06 -7.49
CA ILE A 271 -2.95 29.12 -7.36
C ILE A 271 -2.50 29.29 -5.90
N ASN A 272 -3.45 29.43 -4.96
CA ASN A 272 -3.14 29.79 -3.57
C ASN A 272 -2.48 28.68 -2.76
N ILE A 273 -2.52 27.44 -3.25
CA ILE A 273 -2.00 26.26 -2.54
C ILE A 273 -0.78 25.64 -3.24
N GLY A 274 -0.30 26.25 -4.33
CA GLY A 274 0.87 25.80 -5.08
C GLY A 274 0.69 24.42 -5.71
N ARG A 275 -0.53 24.03 -6.09
CA ARG A 275 -0.80 22.71 -6.67
C ARG A 275 -0.72 22.70 -8.18
N PHE A 276 -0.01 21.71 -8.71
CA PHE A 276 0.19 21.49 -10.15
C PHE A 276 -0.09 20.03 -10.51
N LEU A 277 -0.44 19.83 -11.78
CA LEU A 277 -0.52 18.53 -12.41
C LEU A 277 0.54 18.44 -13.50
N LEU A 278 1.41 17.44 -13.39
CA LEU A 278 2.26 17.00 -14.49
C LEU A 278 1.64 15.73 -15.08
N ILE A 279 1.26 15.78 -16.34
CA ILE A 279 0.48 14.74 -17.01
C ILE A 279 1.25 14.28 -18.23
N ARG A 280 1.49 12.97 -18.32
CA ARG A 280 1.93 12.31 -19.56
C ARG A 280 0.80 11.44 -20.08
N CYS A 281 0.37 11.66 -21.31
CA CYS A 281 -0.78 10.99 -21.90
C CYS A 281 -0.73 10.95 -23.43
N PRO A 282 -1.55 10.12 -24.10
CA PRO A 282 -1.65 10.13 -25.55
C PRO A 282 -2.18 11.48 -26.05
N ILE A 283 -1.72 11.91 -27.24
CA ILE A 283 -2.25 13.10 -27.93
C ILE A 283 -3.73 12.86 -28.27
N GLU A 284 -4.01 11.74 -28.94
CA GLU A 284 -5.37 11.28 -29.21
C GLU A 284 -5.89 10.50 -28.01
N ARG A 285 -6.58 11.20 -27.10
CA ARG A 285 -7.14 10.58 -25.90
C ARG A 285 -8.63 10.76 -25.78
N HIS A 286 -9.30 9.75 -25.24
CA HIS A 286 -10.71 9.85 -24.86
C HIS A 286 -10.88 10.90 -23.74
N ALA A 287 -11.26 12.12 -24.13
CA ALA A 287 -11.33 13.28 -23.25
C ALA A 287 -12.16 13.03 -21.98
N HIS A 288 -13.24 12.25 -22.09
CA HIS A 288 -14.08 11.90 -20.95
C HIS A 288 -13.35 11.07 -19.88
N ASN A 289 -12.60 10.04 -20.29
CA ASN A 289 -11.86 9.18 -19.36
C ASN A 289 -10.75 9.95 -18.65
N TRP A 290 -10.02 10.79 -19.39
CA TRP A 290 -8.95 11.60 -18.83
C TRP A 290 -9.46 12.68 -17.88
N ALA A 291 -10.58 13.34 -18.19
CA ALA A 291 -11.20 14.27 -17.27
C ALA A 291 -11.58 13.57 -15.95
N ASN A 292 -12.09 12.33 -16.03
CA ASN A 292 -12.40 11.52 -14.84
C ASN A 292 -11.14 11.15 -14.06
N TRP A 293 -10.06 10.72 -14.72
CA TRP A 293 -8.81 10.37 -14.05
C TRP A 293 -8.07 11.57 -13.47
N GLU A 294 -8.11 12.74 -14.11
CA GLU A 294 -7.58 13.98 -13.53
C GLU A 294 -8.39 14.38 -12.29
N LYS A 295 -9.72 14.32 -12.36
CA LYS A 295 -10.59 14.60 -11.21
C LYS A 295 -10.36 13.59 -10.09
N GLU A 296 -10.24 12.31 -10.42
CA GLU A 296 -9.86 11.24 -9.49
C GLU A 296 -8.51 11.57 -8.86
N ALA A 297 -7.48 11.92 -9.62
CA ALA A 297 -6.16 12.27 -9.10
C ALA A 297 -6.20 13.49 -8.17
N ILE A 298 -6.89 14.57 -8.53
CA ILE A 298 -7.00 15.78 -7.70
C ILE A 298 -7.82 15.51 -6.43
N GLY A 299 -8.99 14.92 -6.59
CA GLY A 299 -9.98 14.67 -5.54
C GLY A 299 -9.72 13.42 -4.73
N TRP A 300 -8.76 12.58 -5.13
CA TRP A 300 -8.53 11.28 -4.50
C TRP A 300 -8.28 11.44 -3.02
N SER A 301 -9.25 11.04 -2.22
CA SER A 301 -9.07 10.72 -0.81
C SER A 301 -8.56 9.29 -0.74
N PHE A 302 -7.40 9.10 -0.12
CA PHE A 302 -6.81 7.78 0.07
C PHE A 302 -7.72 6.83 0.88
N LEU A 303 -8.72 7.37 1.61
CA LEU A 303 -9.69 6.60 2.39
C LEU A 303 -10.74 5.88 1.53
N ASP A 304 -10.87 6.21 0.25
CA ASP A 304 -11.99 5.74 -0.58
C ASP A 304 -11.65 4.50 -1.43
N GLN A 305 -10.49 3.86 -1.21
CA GLN A 305 -9.98 2.73 -2.02
C GLN A 305 -10.08 1.39 -1.29
N TRP A 306 -10.60 0.36 -1.96
CA TRP A 306 -10.51 -1.04 -1.53
C TRP A 306 -9.16 -1.62 -2.04
N ASN A 307 -8.44 -2.37 -1.20
CA ASN A 307 -7.06 -2.90 -1.42
C ASN A 307 -5.93 -1.86 -1.33
N ARG A 308 -5.83 -1.20 -0.17
CA ARG A 308 -4.81 -0.19 0.18
C ARG A 308 -3.86 -0.73 1.25
N ILE A 309 -2.60 -0.31 1.21
CA ILE A 309 -1.67 -0.41 2.34
C ILE A 309 -1.22 0.99 2.75
N ASP A 310 -1.47 1.34 4.01
CA ASP A 310 -0.90 2.53 4.66
C ASP A 310 0.29 2.06 5.50
N ILE A 311 1.50 2.50 5.14
CA ILE A 311 2.72 2.18 5.87
C ILE A 311 3.21 3.45 6.54
N ARG A 312 3.05 3.50 7.87
CA ARG A 312 3.54 4.60 8.70
C ARG A 312 4.55 4.06 9.68
N ILE A 313 5.72 4.67 9.67
CA ILE A 313 6.75 4.44 10.68
C ILE A 313 6.88 5.77 11.43
N SER A 314 6.69 5.75 12.75
CA SER A 314 6.90 6.94 13.61
C SER A 314 8.33 7.01 14.10
#